data_AF-A0A7C7CH77-F1
#
_entry.id   AF-A0A7C7CH77-F1
#
_cell.length_a   1.000
_cell.length_b   1.000
_cell.length_c   1.000
_cell.angle_alpha   90.00
_cell.angle_beta   90.00
_cell.angle_gamma   90.00
#
_symmetry.space_group_name_H-M   'P 1'
#
loop_
_entity.id
_entity.type
_entity.pdbx_description
1 polymer ?
#
loop_
_entity_poly.entity_id
_entity_poly.type
_entity_poly.pdbx_seq_one_letter_code
_entity_poly.pdbx_strand_id
1 'polypeptide(L)'
;RVGADLLPGWVASKDGTPIMENAPVPEPGEYHMLPIGGTREQGSHKGYGFGMMVEILATMLSGVLPNMVDPSAKARHYFAAYDIAAFTDLDNFTSNMDQMLKTLRETKPAPGHDRVLYPGLSESEDEQERRANGIPLHQEVVEWFDDLTGKLLVPRLVRM
;
A
#
# COMPACT_ATOMS: atom_id res chain seq x y z
N ARG A 1 -0.52 -13.25 12.99
CA ARG A 1 -0.36 -12.41 14.20
C ARG A 1 -1.70 -12.13 14.87
N VAL A 2 -2.66 -11.48 14.20
CA VAL A 2 -3.97 -11.14 14.79
C VAL A 2 -5.03 -12.25 14.71
N GLY A 3 -4.69 -13.41 14.14
CA GLY A 3 -5.61 -14.55 13.99
C GLY A 3 -6.75 -14.34 12.98
N ALA A 4 -6.69 -13.27 12.18
CA ALA A 4 -7.67 -13.00 11.14
C ALA A 4 -7.40 -13.86 9.90
N ASP A 5 -8.48 -14.33 9.28
CA ASP A 5 -8.43 -15.00 7.99
C ASP A 5 -8.05 -14.03 6.88
N LEU A 6 -7.38 -14.56 5.87
CA LEU A 6 -7.18 -13.92 4.59
C LEU A 6 -8.51 -13.77 3.85
N LEU A 7 -8.73 -12.61 3.23
CA LEU A 7 -9.92 -12.39 2.41
C LEU A 7 -9.77 -13.01 1.00
N PRO A 8 -10.89 -13.39 0.36
CA PRO A 8 -10.95 -13.89 -1.00
C PRO A 8 -10.20 -13.04 -2.02
N GLY A 9 -9.53 -13.69 -2.96
CA GLY A 9 -8.92 -13.05 -4.13
C GLY A 9 -7.61 -12.32 -3.84
N TRP A 10 -7.00 -12.52 -2.67
CA TRP A 10 -5.70 -11.92 -2.33
C TRP A 10 -4.52 -12.79 -2.80
N VAL A 11 -4.68 -14.12 -2.78
CA VAL A 11 -3.63 -15.06 -3.12
C VAL A 11 -4.16 -16.22 -3.96
N ALA A 12 -3.24 -16.93 -4.61
CA ALA A 12 -3.46 -18.18 -5.28
C ALA A 12 -2.60 -19.29 -4.65
N SER A 13 -3.04 -20.54 -4.76
CA SER A 13 -2.20 -21.71 -4.44
C SER A 13 -1.02 -21.82 -5.41
N LYS A 14 -0.06 -22.70 -5.11
CA LYS A 14 1.15 -22.93 -5.95
C LYS A 14 0.87 -23.29 -7.40
N ASP A 15 -0.26 -23.92 -7.69
CA ASP A 15 -0.69 -24.25 -9.06
C ASP A 15 -1.27 -23.03 -9.81
N GLY A 16 -1.36 -21.88 -9.15
CA GLY A 16 -1.92 -20.65 -9.68
C GLY A 16 -3.43 -20.51 -9.50
N THR A 17 -4.10 -21.47 -8.83
CA THR A 17 -5.55 -21.40 -8.60
C THR A 17 -5.87 -20.31 -7.56
N PRO A 18 -6.68 -19.29 -7.90
CA PRO A 18 -7.08 -18.25 -6.94
C PRO A 18 -7.85 -18.82 -5.74
N ILE A 19 -7.49 -18.40 -4.53
CA ILE A 19 -8.23 -18.72 -3.31
C ILE A 19 -9.34 -17.68 -3.14
N MET A 20 -10.60 -18.11 -3.30
CA MET A 20 -11.78 -17.24 -3.35
C MET A 20 -12.69 -17.36 -2.12
N GLU A 21 -12.20 -17.99 -1.05
CA GLU A 21 -12.87 -18.13 0.23
C GLU A 21 -12.02 -17.52 1.35
N ASN A 22 -12.65 -17.18 2.48
CA ASN A 22 -11.90 -16.82 3.68
C ASN A 22 -11.10 -18.05 4.13
N ALA A 23 -9.80 -17.89 4.31
CA ALA A 23 -8.92 -18.98 4.68
C ALA A 23 -7.79 -18.48 5.60
N PRO A 24 -7.20 -19.33 6.45
CA PRO A 24 -5.96 -18.98 7.13
C PRO A 24 -4.89 -18.64 6.09
N VAL A 25 -4.00 -17.70 6.43
CA VAL A 25 -2.87 -17.35 5.55
C VAL A 25 -2.00 -18.60 5.33
N PRO A 26 -1.78 -19.04 4.09
CA PRO A 26 -0.94 -20.21 3.82
C PRO A 26 0.52 -19.96 4.26
N GLU A 27 1.25 -21.05 4.51
CA GLU A 27 2.66 -20.95 4.90
C GLU A 27 3.48 -20.15 3.86
N PRO A 28 4.45 -19.32 4.28
CA PRO A 28 5.30 -18.57 3.37
C PRO A 28 5.95 -19.47 2.31
N GLY A 29 5.80 -19.12 1.04
CA GLY A 29 6.29 -19.93 -0.09
C GLY A 29 5.28 -20.97 -0.61
N GLU A 30 4.13 -21.12 0.05
CA GLU A 30 3.04 -22.01 -0.39
C GLU A 30 1.93 -21.33 -1.21
N TYR A 31 2.12 -20.06 -1.58
CA TYR A 31 1.14 -19.27 -2.30
C TYR A 31 1.80 -18.23 -3.22
N HIS A 32 1.01 -17.71 -4.16
CA HIS A 32 1.34 -16.56 -5.00
C HIS A 32 0.41 -15.40 -4.68
N MET A 33 0.94 -14.19 -4.67
CA MET A 33 0.11 -12.98 -4.56
C MET A 33 -0.67 -12.79 -5.87
N LEU A 34 -1.96 -12.52 -5.78
CA LEU A 34 -2.75 -12.14 -6.94
C LEU A 34 -2.58 -10.64 -7.23
N PRO A 35 -2.56 -10.24 -8.52
CA PRO A 35 -2.64 -8.84 -8.89
C PRO A 35 -3.95 -8.20 -8.40
N ILE A 36 -3.97 -6.87 -8.32
CA ILE A 36 -5.20 -6.12 -8.06
C ILE A 36 -6.27 -6.52 -9.08
N GLY A 37 -7.44 -6.87 -8.57
CA GLY A 37 -8.52 -7.44 -9.37
C GLY A 37 -8.60 -8.96 -9.35
N GLY A 38 -7.71 -9.68 -8.64
CA GLY A 38 -7.88 -11.10 -8.29
C GLY A 38 -7.93 -12.04 -9.50
N THR A 39 -9.11 -12.23 -10.06
CA THR A 39 -9.36 -13.05 -11.25
C THR A 39 -9.43 -12.23 -12.54
N ARG A 40 -9.42 -12.90 -13.71
CA ARG A 40 -9.52 -12.22 -15.00
C ARG A 40 -10.81 -11.41 -15.11
N GLU A 41 -11.93 -11.99 -14.66
CA GLU A 41 -13.29 -11.44 -14.72
C GLU A 41 -13.44 -10.23 -13.78
N GLN A 42 -12.71 -10.21 -12.67
CA GLN A 42 -12.65 -9.09 -11.72
C GLN A 42 -11.61 -8.02 -12.10
N GLY A 43 -10.88 -8.22 -13.21
CA GLY A 43 -9.99 -7.20 -13.76
C GLY A 43 -8.51 -7.38 -13.43
N SER A 44 -8.07 -8.56 -13.01
CA SER A 44 -6.66 -8.89 -12.70
C SER A 44 -5.68 -8.49 -13.80
N HIS A 45 -6.07 -8.60 -15.08
CA HIS A 45 -5.26 -8.16 -16.22
C HIS A 45 -4.97 -6.64 -16.22
N LYS A 46 -5.83 -5.82 -15.61
CA LYS A 46 -5.57 -4.38 -15.39
C LYS A 46 -4.57 -4.16 -14.27
N GLY A 47 -4.68 -4.93 -13.17
CA GLY A 47 -3.68 -4.95 -12.10
C GLY A 47 -2.30 -5.33 -12.60
N TYR A 48 -2.21 -6.36 -13.46
CA TYR A 48 -0.99 -6.71 -14.18
C TYR A 48 -0.45 -5.54 -15.01
N GLY A 49 -1.32 -4.86 -15.77
CA GLY A 49 -0.94 -3.67 -16.55
C GLY A 49 -0.33 -2.56 -15.69
N PHE A 50 -0.90 -2.28 -14.51
CA PHE A 50 -0.33 -1.32 -13.57
C PHE A 50 1.03 -1.76 -13.03
N GLY A 51 1.19 -3.05 -12.68
CA GLY A 51 2.50 -3.60 -12.29
C GLY A 51 3.54 -3.48 -13.40
N MET A 52 3.14 -3.76 -14.65
CA MET A 52 4.02 -3.59 -15.82
C MET A 52 4.43 -2.14 -16.03
N MET A 53 3.53 -1.17 -15.84
CA MET A 53 3.89 0.25 -15.93
C MET A 53 4.98 0.62 -14.93
N VAL A 54 4.89 0.13 -13.69
CA VAL A 54 5.91 0.36 -12.66
C VAL A 54 7.26 -0.21 -13.10
N GLU A 55 7.29 -1.46 -13.56
CA GLU A 55 8.54 -2.08 -14.06
C GLU A 55 9.11 -1.34 -15.28
N ILE A 56 8.27 -0.99 -16.25
CA ILE A 56 8.75 -0.27 -17.43
C ILE A 56 9.38 1.07 -17.04
N LEU A 57 8.68 1.86 -16.21
CA LEU A 57 9.14 3.20 -15.85
C LEU A 57 10.32 3.18 -14.88
N ALA A 58 10.34 2.27 -13.92
CA ALA A 58 11.36 2.23 -12.88
C ALA A 58 12.57 1.38 -13.28
N THR A 59 12.39 0.17 -13.80
CA THR A 59 13.49 -0.76 -14.09
C THR A 59 13.94 -0.66 -15.54
N MET A 60 13.04 -0.89 -16.50
CA MET A 60 13.42 -0.97 -17.92
C MET A 60 13.99 0.35 -18.44
N LEU A 61 13.37 1.51 -18.14
CA LEU A 61 13.92 2.82 -18.50
C LEU A 61 15.27 3.11 -17.84
N SER A 62 15.54 2.52 -16.67
CA SER A 62 16.84 2.64 -16.00
C SER A 62 17.92 1.70 -16.58
N GLY A 63 17.57 0.86 -17.57
CA GLY A 63 18.46 -0.10 -18.21
C GLY A 63 18.72 -1.37 -17.38
N VAL A 64 17.83 -1.71 -16.45
CA VAL A 64 17.95 -2.88 -15.57
C VAL A 64 16.73 -3.80 -15.73
N LEU A 65 16.96 -5.11 -15.62
CA LEU A 65 15.88 -6.08 -15.66
C LEU A 65 15.02 -6.03 -14.37
N PRO A 66 13.70 -6.27 -14.47
CA PRO A 66 12.82 -6.51 -13.32
C PRO A 66 13.31 -7.67 -12.44
N ASN A 67 13.03 -7.62 -11.14
CA ASN A 67 13.40 -8.70 -10.20
C ASN A 67 12.80 -10.06 -10.59
N MET A 68 11.58 -10.06 -11.15
CA MET A 68 10.93 -11.28 -11.64
C MET A 68 11.68 -11.99 -12.77
N VAL A 69 12.59 -11.29 -13.46
CA VAL A 69 13.46 -11.84 -14.52
C VAL A 69 14.87 -12.11 -13.98
N ASP A 70 15.42 -11.18 -13.21
CA ASP A 70 16.71 -11.31 -12.54
C ASP A 70 16.56 -11.02 -11.04
N PRO A 71 16.51 -12.05 -10.18
CA PRO A 71 16.38 -11.88 -8.73
C PRO A 71 17.55 -11.13 -8.08
N SER A 72 18.70 -11.01 -8.76
CA SER A 72 19.86 -10.25 -8.28
C SER A 72 19.75 -8.75 -8.55
N ALA A 73 18.78 -8.34 -9.39
CA ALA A 73 18.56 -6.96 -9.74
C ALA A 73 18.17 -6.14 -8.50
N LYS A 74 18.83 -4.99 -8.34
CA LYS A 74 18.53 -4.03 -7.28
C LYS A 74 17.32 -3.17 -7.66
N ALA A 75 16.60 -2.71 -6.65
CA ALA A 75 15.49 -1.76 -6.84
C ALA A 75 15.92 -0.52 -7.63
N ARG A 76 15.00 -0.03 -8.45
CA ARG A 76 15.10 1.21 -9.22
C ARG A 76 13.82 1.99 -9.02
N HIS A 77 13.90 3.30 -9.22
CA HIS A 77 12.82 4.21 -8.92
C HIS A 77 12.61 5.17 -10.09
N TYR A 78 11.36 5.53 -10.30
CA TYR A 78 10.96 6.55 -11.25
C TYR A 78 10.26 7.66 -10.48
N PHE A 79 10.65 8.90 -10.75
CA PHE A 79 10.05 10.09 -10.16
C PHE A 79 9.63 11.03 -11.28
N ALA A 80 8.42 11.57 -11.17
CA ALA A 80 7.90 12.59 -12.07
C ALA A 80 7.34 13.74 -11.24
N ALA A 81 7.61 14.97 -11.67
CA ALA A 81 7.03 16.18 -11.12
C ALA A 81 6.48 17.00 -12.28
N TYR A 82 5.26 17.50 -12.10
CA TYR A 82 4.57 18.33 -13.08
C TYR A 82 4.39 19.73 -12.48
N ASP A 83 4.82 20.75 -13.22
CA ASP A 83 4.55 22.13 -12.85
C ASP A 83 3.10 22.48 -13.20
N ILE A 84 2.25 22.64 -12.18
CA ILE A 84 0.82 22.96 -12.35
C ILE A 84 0.63 24.28 -13.09
N ALA A 85 1.48 25.28 -12.83
CA ALA A 85 1.38 26.62 -13.43
C ALA A 85 1.63 26.60 -14.94
N ALA A 86 2.27 25.55 -15.45
CA ALA A 86 2.44 25.33 -16.89
C ALA A 86 1.15 24.87 -17.60
N PHE A 87 0.13 24.42 -16.86
CA PHE A 87 -1.15 23.92 -17.41
C PHE A 87 -2.35 24.81 -17.06
N THR A 88 -2.38 25.37 -15.85
CA THR A 88 -3.49 26.19 -15.36
C THR A 88 -3.03 27.11 -14.24
N ASP A 89 -3.82 28.15 -13.93
CA ASP A 89 -3.66 28.94 -12.71
C ASP A 89 -3.72 28.05 -11.45
N LEU A 90 -2.82 28.32 -10.51
CA LEU A 90 -2.60 27.48 -9.32
C LEU A 90 -3.77 27.56 -8.33
N ASP A 91 -4.33 28.75 -8.12
CA ASP A 91 -5.46 28.94 -7.19
C ASP A 91 -6.71 28.26 -7.73
N ASN A 92 -6.93 28.33 -9.04
CA ASN A 92 -7.99 27.57 -9.70
C ASN A 92 -7.79 26.05 -9.57
N PHE A 93 -6.56 25.56 -9.76
CA PHE A 93 -6.26 24.14 -9.60
C PHE A 93 -6.56 23.65 -8.17
N THR A 94 -6.05 24.35 -7.16
CA THR A 94 -6.25 23.96 -5.74
C THR A 94 -7.71 24.05 -5.34
N SER A 95 -8.43 25.10 -5.75
CA SER A 95 -9.87 25.23 -5.49
C SER A 95 -10.68 24.10 -6.15
N ASN A 96 -10.35 23.73 -7.39
CA ASN A 96 -11.00 22.60 -8.06
C ASN A 96 -10.68 21.27 -7.35
N MET A 97 -9.45 21.10 -6.87
CA MET A 97 -9.08 19.92 -6.11
C MET A 97 -9.86 19.82 -4.80
N ASP A 98 -10.01 20.91 -4.06
CA ASP A 98 -10.80 20.96 -2.83
C ASP A 98 -12.25 20.56 -3.08
N GLN A 99 -12.86 21.09 -4.16
CA GLN A 99 -14.22 20.74 -4.57
C GLN A 99 -14.35 19.25 -4.89
N MET A 100 -13.39 18.69 -5.64
CA MET A 100 -13.39 17.27 -5.99
C MET A 100 -13.26 16.38 -4.75
N LEU A 101 -12.27 16.63 -3.89
CA LEU A 101 -12.01 15.83 -2.69
C LEU A 101 -13.17 15.92 -1.68
N LYS A 102 -13.76 17.11 -1.54
CA LYS A 102 -14.98 17.31 -0.74
C LYS A 102 -16.14 16.47 -1.30
N THR A 103 -16.35 16.50 -2.61
CA THR A 103 -17.40 15.72 -3.29
C THR A 103 -17.23 14.22 -3.06
N LEU A 104 -16.00 13.70 -3.19
CA LEU A 104 -15.71 12.29 -2.91
C LEU A 104 -16.03 11.92 -1.45
N ARG A 105 -15.57 12.74 -0.50
CA ARG A 105 -15.80 12.50 0.94
C ARG A 105 -17.28 12.59 1.35
N GLU A 106 -18.05 13.47 0.71
CA GLU A 106 -19.48 13.67 0.98
C GLU A 106 -20.39 12.71 0.20
N THR A 107 -19.81 11.83 -0.62
CA THR A 107 -20.56 10.79 -1.32
C THR A 107 -21.29 9.89 -0.31
N LYS A 108 -22.57 9.63 -0.57
CA LYS A 108 -23.39 8.76 0.28
C LYS A 108 -22.72 7.39 0.41
N PRO A 109 -22.39 6.93 1.62
CA PRO A 109 -21.75 5.63 1.81
C PRO A 109 -22.73 4.49 1.49
N ALA A 110 -22.18 3.33 1.14
CA ALA A 110 -22.96 2.11 1.00
C ALA A 110 -23.57 1.70 2.36
N PRO A 111 -24.71 0.97 2.40
CA PRO A 111 -25.30 0.49 3.65
C PRO A 111 -24.28 -0.29 4.49
N GLY A 112 -24.22 0.01 5.79
CA GLY A 112 -23.26 -0.61 6.72
C GLY A 112 -21.89 0.07 6.79
N HIS A 113 -21.69 1.18 6.06
CA HIS A 113 -20.47 1.98 6.11
C HIS A 113 -20.76 3.41 6.55
N ASP A 114 -19.84 4.00 7.33
CA ASP A 114 -20.04 5.32 7.93
C ASP A 114 -19.67 6.47 6.99
N ARG A 115 -18.64 6.29 6.15
CA ARG A 115 -18.11 7.35 5.25
C ARG A 115 -17.33 6.79 4.06
N VAL A 116 -17.16 7.63 3.03
CA VAL A 116 -16.29 7.38 1.87
C VAL A 116 -14.91 7.99 2.13
N LEU A 117 -13.85 7.29 1.71
CA LEU A 117 -12.46 7.75 1.81
C LEU A 117 -11.86 7.94 0.41
N TYR A 118 -10.96 8.92 0.30
CA TYR A 118 -10.07 9.06 -0.85
C TYR A 118 -8.61 8.80 -0.42
N PRO A 119 -7.72 8.44 -1.36
CA PRO A 119 -6.31 8.16 -1.04
C PRO A 119 -5.64 9.32 -0.31
N GLY A 120 -5.08 9.06 0.87
CA GLY A 120 -4.40 10.05 1.71
C GLY A 120 -5.26 10.67 2.81
N LEU A 121 -6.60 10.50 2.79
CA LEU A 121 -7.46 11.04 3.86
C LEU A 121 -7.22 10.32 5.18
N SER A 122 -7.34 8.99 5.19
CA SER A 122 -7.09 8.16 6.39
C SER A 122 -5.68 8.33 6.93
N GLU A 123 -4.69 8.40 6.05
CA GLU A 123 -3.29 8.58 6.42
C GLU A 123 -3.05 9.94 7.07
N SER A 124 -3.69 11.01 6.58
CA SER A 124 -3.60 12.35 7.17
C SER A 124 -4.22 12.41 8.58
N GLU A 125 -5.32 11.69 8.79
CA GLU A 125 -5.97 11.57 10.11
C GLU A 125 -5.10 10.75 11.08
N ASP A 126 -4.60 9.60 10.64
CA ASP A 126 -3.67 8.76 11.39
C ASP A 126 -2.39 9.52 11.76
N GLU A 127 -1.86 10.36 10.85
CA GLU A 127 -0.69 11.19 11.12
C GLU A 127 -0.97 12.20 12.24
N GLN A 128 -2.09 12.90 12.18
CA GLN A 128 -2.48 13.87 13.21
C GLN A 128 -2.65 13.20 14.58
N GLU A 129 -3.35 12.08 14.62
CA GLU A 129 -3.57 11.29 15.83
C GLU A 129 -2.25 10.80 16.42
N ARG A 130 -1.39 10.17 15.62
CA ARG A 130 -0.11 9.62 16.10
C ARG A 130 0.91 10.69 16.46
N ARG A 131 0.79 11.89 15.88
CA ARG A 131 1.60 13.04 16.24
C ARG A 131 1.18 13.61 17.60
N ALA A 132 -0.10 13.58 17.93
CA ALA A 132 -0.63 14.03 19.21
C ALA A 132 -0.46 13.00 20.34
N ASN A 133 -0.74 11.73 20.04
CA ASN A 133 -0.92 10.67 21.04
C ASN A 133 0.15 9.57 20.97
N GLY A 134 1.12 9.67 20.05
CA GLY A 134 2.17 8.68 19.85
C GLY A 134 1.81 7.57 18.86
N ILE A 135 2.82 6.83 18.39
CA ILE A 135 2.65 5.75 17.42
C ILE A 135 2.37 4.43 18.17
N PRO A 136 1.25 3.75 17.93
CA PRO A 136 0.98 2.46 18.55
C PRO A 136 1.89 1.39 17.92
N LEU A 137 2.71 0.75 18.75
CA LEU A 137 3.60 -0.33 18.33
C LEU A 137 3.09 -1.67 18.86
N HIS A 138 3.13 -2.70 18.01
CA HIS A 138 2.84 -4.07 18.44
C HIS A 138 3.90 -4.54 19.46
N GLN A 139 3.50 -5.39 20.42
CA GLN A 139 4.39 -5.86 21.49
C GLN A 139 5.70 -6.46 20.95
N GLU A 140 5.61 -7.36 19.96
CA GLU A 140 6.80 -7.94 19.31
C GLU A 140 7.78 -6.89 18.75
N VAL A 141 7.29 -5.73 18.27
CA VAL A 141 8.14 -4.65 17.76
C VAL A 141 8.86 -3.95 18.92
N VAL A 142 8.17 -3.73 20.04
CA VAL A 142 8.78 -3.16 21.25
C VAL A 142 9.88 -4.09 21.79
N GLU A 143 9.61 -5.39 21.85
CA GLU A 143 10.57 -6.40 22.29
C GLU A 143 11.79 -6.45 21.37
N TRP A 144 11.59 -6.37 20.05
CA TRP A 144 12.67 -6.29 19.08
C TRP A 144 13.55 -5.05 19.29
N PHE A 145 12.95 -3.88 19.54
CA PHE A 145 13.70 -2.67 19.87
C PHE A 145 14.45 -2.80 21.20
N ASP A 146 13.85 -3.40 22.24
CA ASP A 146 14.52 -3.62 23.52
C ASP A 146 15.77 -4.50 23.37
N ASP A 147 15.70 -5.57 22.58
CA ASP A 147 16.84 -6.45 22.27
C ASP A 147 17.92 -5.70 21.48
N LEU A 148 17.53 -5.00 20.42
CA LEU A 148 18.47 -4.27 19.56
C LEU A 148 19.16 -3.13 20.31
N THR A 149 18.41 -2.32 21.07
CA THR A 149 18.95 -1.22 21.87
C THR A 149 19.90 -1.72 22.95
N GLY A 150 19.60 -2.87 23.56
CA GLY A 150 20.50 -3.55 24.49
C GLY A 150 21.83 -3.99 23.85
N LYS A 151 21.79 -4.55 22.63
CA LYS A 151 22.99 -4.95 21.87
C LYS A 151 23.84 -3.75 21.44
N LEU A 152 23.18 -2.67 21.04
CA LEU A 152 23.85 -1.44 20.57
C LEU A 152 24.23 -0.47 21.69
N LEU A 153 23.87 -0.77 22.95
CA LEU A 153 24.12 0.06 24.13
C LEU A 153 23.57 1.49 23.98
N VAL A 154 22.40 1.64 23.35
CA VAL A 154 21.68 2.91 23.23
C VAL A 154 20.44 2.92 24.14
N PRO A 155 19.92 4.10 24.53
CA PRO A 155 18.71 4.19 25.34
C PRO A 155 17.52 3.46 24.70
N ARG A 156 16.69 2.82 25.53
CA ARG A 156 15.44 2.19 25.08
C ARG A 156 14.43 3.23 24.62
N LEU A 157 13.45 2.77 23.86
CA LEU A 157 12.31 3.60 23.47
C LEU A 157 11.57 4.14 24.71
N VAL A 158 11.31 5.45 24.69
CA VAL A 158 10.43 6.09 25.69
C VAL A 158 9.00 5.67 25.38
N ARG A 159 8.30 5.14 26.38
CA ARG A 159 6.92 4.66 26.28
C ARG A 159 6.03 5.70 26.95
N MET A 160 4.99 6.15 26.23
CA MET A 160 3.92 6.98 26.80
C MET A 160 2.89 6.11 27.51
#